data_AF-E4MZ01-F1
#
_entry.id   AF-E4MZ01-F1
#
_cell.length_a   1.000
_cell.length_b   1.000
_cell.length_c   1.000
_cell.angle_alpha   90.00
_cell.angle_beta   90.00
_cell.angle_gamma   90.00
#
_symmetry.space_group_name_H-M   'P 1'
#
loop_
_entity.id
_entity.type
_entity.pdbx_description
1 polymer ?
#
loop_
_entity_poly.entity_id
_entity_poly.type
_entity_poly.pdbx_seq_one_letter_code
_entity_poly.pdbx_strand_id
1 'polypeptide(L)'
;MLGLAVLTALLLVVTGAVTERLIPLFALGIFIGFSVSQLGMVRYWYLARPARWRRLAVLNGTGAALTLVATAVLLVLKFTRGAWAVVLVVPLLMLLFARVERYYGAAAGAVGAGRVPPRPVPGRGLVVVPVGELSAVTAHVLARALTLGGDVVAVTVDVPGTAAPALARQWREWDPGVPLETLPGTHHALLEPIVRYVQRATAEGRDVTVLVPRKLTRRHRERLLQGGRPAVLAALLRRRTDAVVSTVPYHLDTAARPRAARPEPPVGTTTP
;
A
#
# COMPACT_ATOMS: atom_id res chain seq x y z
N MET A 1 -15.96 -6.73 -12.32
CA MET A 1 -17.37 -6.46 -12.72
C MET A 1 -17.64 -4.98 -12.94
N LEU A 2 -17.35 -4.08 -11.98
CA LEU A 2 -17.60 -2.64 -12.14
C LEU A 2 -16.89 -2.02 -13.38
N GLY A 3 -15.61 -2.34 -13.60
CA GLY A 3 -14.87 -1.81 -14.76
C GLY A 3 -15.44 -2.25 -16.11
N LEU A 4 -15.90 -3.51 -16.21
CA LEU A 4 -16.55 -4.00 -17.43
C LEU A 4 -17.91 -3.33 -17.64
N ALA A 5 -18.69 -3.14 -16.56
CA ALA A 5 -19.97 -2.44 -16.62
C ALA A 5 -19.82 -0.98 -17.11
N VAL A 6 -18.83 -0.26 -16.59
CA VAL A 6 -18.51 1.11 -17.03
C VAL A 6 -18.10 1.14 -18.49
N LEU A 7 -17.26 0.21 -18.93
CA LEU A 7 -16.79 0.13 -20.32
C LEU A 7 -17.94 -0.21 -21.28
N THR A 8 -18.82 -1.14 -20.91
CA THR A 8 -20.01 -1.50 -21.70
C THR A 8 -20.99 -0.33 -21.79
N ALA A 9 -21.24 0.38 -20.67
CA ALA A 9 -22.08 1.57 -20.67
C ALA A 9 -21.51 2.68 -21.56
N LEU A 10 -20.20 2.93 -21.48
CA LEU A 10 -19.51 3.88 -22.35
C LEU A 10 -19.65 3.50 -23.82
N LEU A 11 -19.46 2.21 -24.15
CA LEU A 11 -19.58 1.72 -25.52
C LEU A 11 -21.00 1.93 -26.06
N LEU A 12 -22.03 1.62 -25.27
CA LEU A 12 -23.44 1.83 -25.64
C LEU A 12 -23.74 3.31 -25.92
N VAL A 13 -23.25 4.21 -25.07
CA VAL A 13 -23.43 5.67 -25.25
C VAL A 13 -22.73 6.16 -26.52
N VAL A 14 -21.47 5.78 -26.73
CA VAL A 14 -20.68 6.21 -27.90
C VAL A 14 -21.23 5.66 -29.22
N THR A 15 -21.73 4.43 -29.20
CA THR A 15 -22.29 3.76 -30.39
C THR A 15 -23.77 4.10 -30.64
N GLY A 16 -24.43 4.79 -29.71
CA GLY A 16 -25.86 5.06 -29.76
C GLY A 16 -26.72 3.80 -29.67
N ALA A 17 -26.19 2.72 -29.08
CA ALA A 17 -26.82 1.39 -29.03
C ALA A 17 -27.22 0.80 -30.40
N VAL A 18 -26.57 1.22 -31.49
CA VAL A 18 -26.86 0.74 -32.85
C VAL A 18 -26.08 -0.55 -33.14
N THR A 19 -26.77 -1.68 -33.15
CA THR A 19 -26.20 -3.03 -33.28
C THR A 19 -25.29 -3.18 -34.52
N GLU A 20 -25.62 -2.51 -35.63
CA GLU A 20 -24.85 -2.51 -36.89
C GLU A 20 -23.42 -1.96 -36.73
N ARG A 21 -23.18 -1.14 -35.70
CA ARG A 21 -21.86 -0.61 -35.35
C ARG A 21 -21.11 -1.52 -34.36
N LEU A 22 -21.84 -2.25 -33.51
CA LEU A 22 -21.26 -3.13 -32.49
C LEU A 22 -20.79 -4.46 -33.08
N ILE A 23 -21.56 -5.08 -33.97
CA ILE A 23 -21.25 -6.41 -34.52
C ILE A 23 -19.86 -6.44 -35.19
N PRO A 24 -19.49 -5.48 -36.08
CA PRO A 24 -18.17 -5.48 -36.69
C PRO A 24 -17.03 -5.26 -35.69
N LEU A 25 -17.25 -4.42 -34.68
CA LEU A 25 -16.25 -4.13 -33.65
C LEU A 25 -15.93 -5.39 -32.82
N PHE A 26 -16.97 -6.12 -32.43
CA PHE A 26 -16.83 -7.40 -31.72
C PHE A 26 -16.14 -8.45 -32.59
N ALA A 27 -16.57 -8.63 -33.85
CA ALA A 27 -15.97 -9.59 -34.77
C ALA A 27 -14.47 -9.30 -34.98
N LEU A 28 -14.09 -8.04 -35.19
CA LEU A 28 -12.69 -7.63 -35.31
C LEU A 28 -11.89 -7.96 -34.05
N GLY A 29 -12.45 -7.73 -32.86
CA GLY A 29 -11.80 -8.11 -31.60
C GLY A 29 -11.51 -9.61 -31.52
N ILE A 30 -12.47 -10.46 -31.89
CA ILE A 30 -12.29 -11.92 -31.91
C ILE A 30 -11.23 -12.33 -32.92
N PHE A 31 -11.32 -11.87 -34.17
CA PHE A 31 -10.37 -12.29 -35.21
C PHE A 31 -8.94 -11.81 -34.93
N ILE A 32 -8.78 -10.63 -34.32
CA ILE A 32 -7.48 -10.15 -33.84
C ILE A 32 -6.96 -11.04 -32.71
N GLY A 33 -7.81 -11.36 -31.72
CA GLY A 33 -7.44 -12.27 -30.63
C GLY A 33 -6.98 -13.63 -31.14
N PHE A 34 -7.70 -14.20 -32.10
CA PHE A 34 -7.28 -15.42 -32.78
C PHE A 34 -5.99 -15.24 -33.56
N SER A 35 -5.83 -14.16 -34.34
CA SER A 35 -4.61 -13.92 -35.12
C SER A 35 -3.38 -13.81 -34.22
N VAL A 36 -3.47 -13.06 -33.11
CA VAL A 36 -2.38 -12.90 -32.13
C VAL A 36 -2.07 -14.24 -31.45
N SER A 37 -3.10 -15.00 -31.06
CA SER A 37 -2.92 -16.32 -30.44
C SER A 37 -2.23 -17.31 -31.39
N GLN A 38 -2.72 -17.41 -32.64
CA GLN A 38 -2.17 -18.30 -33.66
C GLN A 38 -0.71 -17.93 -33.99
N LEU A 39 -0.40 -16.64 -34.18
CA LEU A 39 0.98 -16.16 -34.36
C LEU A 39 1.86 -16.46 -33.13
N GLY A 40 1.33 -16.27 -31.92
CA GLY A 40 2.01 -16.61 -30.67
C GLY A 40 2.34 -18.10 -30.60
N MET A 41 1.42 -18.97 -30.99
CA MET A 41 1.63 -20.42 -31.04
C MET A 41 2.66 -20.81 -32.10
N VAL A 42 2.66 -20.19 -33.29
CA VAL A 42 3.71 -20.40 -34.30
C VAL A 42 5.09 -20.07 -33.73
N ARG A 43 5.23 -18.92 -33.06
CA ARG A 43 6.47 -18.51 -32.39
C ARG A 43 6.86 -19.50 -31.29
N TYR A 44 5.91 -19.92 -30.46
CA TYR A 44 6.13 -20.90 -29.40
C TYR A 44 6.67 -22.23 -29.94
N TRP A 45 6.03 -22.80 -30.96
CA TRP A 45 6.48 -24.06 -31.57
C TRP A 45 7.86 -23.93 -32.22
N TYR A 46 8.16 -22.78 -32.83
CA TYR A 46 9.47 -22.50 -33.43
C TYR A 46 10.59 -22.44 -32.39
N LEU A 47 10.31 -21.89 -31.20
CA LEU A 47 11.29 -21.78 -30.10
C LEU A 47 11.44 -23.09 -29.32
N ALA A 48 10.33 -23.77 -28.96
CA ALA A 48 10.35 -24.97 -28.13
C ALA A 48 10.79 -26.24 -28.89
N ARG A 49 10.55 -26.30 -30.22
CA ARG A 49 10.90 -27.41 -31.13
C ARG A 49 10.58 -28.84 -30.64
N PRO A 50 9.39 -29.13 -30.08
CA PRO A 50 9.01 -30.50 -29.71
C PRO A 50 8.80 -31.42 -30.94
N ALA A 51 8.59 -32.72 -30.71
CA ALA A 51 8.24 -33.65 -31.80
C ALA A 51 7.05 -33.11 -32.62
N ARG A 52 7.15 -33.16 -33.96
CA ARG A 52 6.15 -32.64 -34.91
C ARG A 52 5.93 -31.11 -34.87
N TRP A 53 6.85 -30.32 -34.29
CA TRP A 53 6.71 -28.85 -34.23
C TRP A 53 6.43 -28.20 -35.58
N ARG A 54 7.02 -28.70 -36.68
CA ARG A 54 6.77 -28.18 -38.04
C ARG A 54 5.31 -28.29 -38.45
N ARG A 55 4.65 -29.42 -38.15
CA ARG A 55 3.23 -29.63 -38.49
C ARG A 55 2.33 -28.71 -37.66
N LEU A 56 2.62 -28.60 -36.36
CA LEU A 56 1.88 -27.70 -35.45
C LEU A 56 2.07 -26.23 -35.84
N ALA A 57 3.28 -25.83 -36.22
CA ALA A 57 3.58 -24.49 -36.70
C ALA A 57 2.88 -24.18 -38.03
N VAL A 58 2.84 -25.12 -38.99
CA VAL A 58 2.11 -24.94 -40.25
C VAL A 58 0.61 -24.81 -40.00
N LEU A 59 0.02 -25.67 -39.15
CA LEU A 59 -1.40 -25.60 -38.81
C LEU A 59 -1.76 -24.23 -38.20
N ASN A 60 -1.03 -23.80 -37.17
CA ASN A 60 -1.27 -22.50 -36.55
C ASN A 60 -0.95 -21.34 -37.52
N GLY A 61 0.05 -21.49 -38.39
CA GLY A 61 0.40 -20.51 -39.41
C GLY A 61 -0.70 -20.32 -40.46
N THR A 62 -1.33 -21.41 -40.91
CA THR A 62 -2.49 -21.34 -41.81
C THR A 62 -3.69 -20.70 -41.11
N GLY A 63 -3.92 -21.03 -39.84
CA GLY A 63 -4.95 -20.39 -39.02
C GLY A 63 -4.72 -18.87 -38.90
N ALA A 64 -3.49 -18.46 -38.59
CA ALA A 64 -3.11 -17.05 -38.52
C ALA A 64 -3.32 -16.32 -39.85
N ALA A 65 -2.97 -16.94 -40.98
CA ALA A 65 -3.16 -16.35 -42.29
C ALA A 65 -4.65 -16.14 -42.62
N LEU A 66 -5.48 -17.16 -42.38
CA LEU A 66 -6.93 -17.09 -42.61
C LEU A 66 -7.59 -16.02 -41.74
N THR A 67 -7.26 -15.97 -40.44
CA THR A 67 -7.83 -14.97 -39.54
C THR A 67 -7.34 -13.55 -39.87
N LEU A 68 -6.08 -13.39 -40.29
CA LEU A 68 -5.55 -12.09 -40.71
C LEU A 68 -6.24 -11.58 -41.98
N VAL A 69 -6.45 -12.46 -42.96
CA VAL A 69 -7.21 -12.13 -44.18
C VAL A 69 -8.65 -11.74 -43.82
N ALA A 70 -9.32 -12.52 -42.96
CA ALA A 70 -10.67 -12.20 -42.50
C ALA A 70 -10.72 -10.84 -41.79
N THR A 71 -9.77 -10.55 -40.89
CA THR A 71 -9.64 -9.25 -40.23
C THR A 71 -9.44 -8.13 -41.25
N ALA A 72 -8.56 -8.32 -42.24
CA ALA A 72 -8.30 -7.31 -43.27
C ALA A 72 -9.56 -7.02 -44.11
N VAL A 73 -10.27 -8.06 -44.54
CA VAL A 73 -11.53 -7.92 -45.29
C VAL A 73 -12.58 -7.19 -44.46
N LEU A 74 -12.78 -7.58 -43.19
CA LEU A 74 -13.73 -6.92 -42.29
C LEU A 74 -13.36 -5.45 -42.03
N LEU A 75 -12.08 -5.18 -41.86
CA LEU A 75 -11.58 -3.83 -41.64
C LEU A 75 -11.86 -2.94 -42.85
N VAL A 76 -11.58 -3.40 -44.06
CA VAL A 76 -11.84 -2.65 -45.30
C VAL A 76 -13.34 -2.44 -45.50
N LEU A 77 -14.16 -3.49 -45.40
CA LEU A 77 -15.61 -3.41 -45.66
C LEU A 77 -16.37 -2.56 -44.63
N LYS A 78 -15.87 -2.47 -43.40
CA LYS A 78 -16.54 -1.79 -42.28
C LYS A 78 -15.74 -0.59 -41.77
N PHE A 79 -14.74 -0.13 -42.52
CA PHE A 79 -13.87 0.99 -42.14
C PHE A 79 -14.68 2.24 -41.73
N THR A 80 -15.61 2.64 -42.59
CA THR A 80 -16.50 3.80 -42.39
C THR A 80 -17.53 3.62 -41.29
N ARG A 81 -17.79 2.39 -40.85
CA ARG A 81 -18.76 2.06 -39.79
C ARG A 81 -18.13 1.96 -38.39
N GLY A 82 -16.86 2.35 -38.24
CA GLY A 82 -16.16 2.42 -36.95
C GLY A 82 -15.07 1.38 -36.74
N ALA A 83 -14.80 0.51 -37.73
CA ALA A 83 -13.70 -0.47 -37.64
C ALA A 83 -12.32 0.18 -37.50
N TRP A 84 -12.15 1.41 -37.96
CA TRP A 84 -10.91 2.19 -37.79
C TRP A 84 -10.48 2.33 -36.32
N ALA A 85 -11.44 2.36 -35.38
CA ALA A 85 -11.14 2.45 -33.96
C ALA A 85 -10.33 1.25 -33.46
N VAL A 86 -10.57 0.05 -34.01
CA VAL A 86 -9.83 -1.17 -33.62
C VAL A 86 -8.36 -1.08 -34.02
N VAL A 87 -8.09 -0.53 -35.21
CA VAL A 87 -6.72 -0.31 -35.72
C VAL A 87 -5.94 0.62 -34.81
N LEU A 88 -6.60 1.52 -34.09
CA LEU A 88 -5.97 2.40 -33.11
C LEU A 88 -5.88 1.76 -31.72
N VAL A 89 -6.99 1.20 -31.23
CA VAL A 89 -7.12 0.70 -29.85
C VAL A 89 -6.24 -0.52 -29.61
N VAL A 90 -6.17 -1.46 -30.55
CA VAL A 90 -5.39 -2.69 -30.36
C VAL A 90 -3.89 -2.41 -30.23
N PRO A 91 -3.23 -1.65 -31.13
CA PRO A 91 -1.83 -1.28 -30.96
C PRO A 91 -1.57 -0.46 -29.68
N LEU A 92 -2.49 0.44 -29.31
CA LEU A 92 -2.35 1.21 -28.06
C LEU A 92 -2.37 0.31 -26.83
N LEU A 93 -3.29 -0.67 -26.78
CA LEU A 93 -3.33 -1.67 -25.72
C LEU A 93 -2.07 -2.55 -25.70
N MET A 94 -1.58 -2.98 -26.87
CA MET A 94 -0.31 -3.72 -26.96
C MET A 94 0.87 -2.90 -26.45
N LEU A 95 0.96 -1.61 -26.79
CA LEU A 95 2.00 -0.69 -26.28
C LEU A 95 1.89 -0.51 -24.77
N LEU A 96 0.67 -0.35 -24.25
CA LEU A 96 0.42 -0.26 -22.81
C LEU A 96 0.89 -1.53 -22.09
N PHE A 97 0.47 -2.71 -22.55
CA PHE A 97 0.88 -3.99 -21.94
C PHE A 97 2.40 -4.20 -22.03
N ALA A 98 3.02 -3.88 -23.17
CA ALA A 98 4.47 -3.95 -23.31
C ALA A 98 5.20 -2.98 -22.36
N ARG A 99 4.64 -1.79 -22.10
CA ARG A 99 5.21 -0.81 -21.16
C ARG A 99 5.07 -1.29 -19.71
N VAL A 100 3.92 -1.86 -19.37
CA VAL A 100 3.67 -2.46 -18.05
C VAL A 100 4.65 -3.62 -17.80
N GLU A 101 4.84 -4.51 -18.77
CA GLU A 101 5.78 -5.63 -18.66
C GLU A 101 7.23 -5.13 -18.44
N ARG A 102 7.68 -4.13 -19.21
CA ARG A 102 9.01 -3.54 -19.03
C ARG A 102 9.18 -2.89 -17.65
N TYR A 103 8.14 -2.22 -17.17
CA TYR A 103 8.16 -1.62 -15.84
C TYR A 103 8.32 -2.69 -14.75
N TYR A 104 7.57 -3.79 -14.82
CA TYR A 104 7.71 -4.89 -13.87
C TYR A 104 9.06 -5.60 -13.98
N GLY A 105 9.58 -5.79 -15.20
CA GLY A 105 10.93 -6.34 -15.40
C GLY A 105 12.02 -5.45 -14.80
N ALA A 106 11.93 -4.12 -14.99
CA ALA A 106 12.86 -3.17 -14.39
C ALA A 106 12.77 -3.16 -12.86
N ALA A 107 11.55 -3.18 -12.31
CA ALA A 107 11.32 -3.26 -10.87
C ALA A 107 11.87 -4.57 -10.26
N ALA A 108 11.65 -5.70 -10.93
CA ALA A 108 12.20 -6.99 -10.53
C ALA A 108 13.73 -6.98 -10.52
N GLY A 109 14.36 -6.36 -11.53
CA GLY A 109 15.81 -6.16 -11.57
C GLY A 109 16.33 -5.28 -10.43
N ALA A 110 15.63 -4.18 -10.12
CA ALA A 110 16.02 -3.25 -9.05
C ALA A 110 15.93 -3.86 -7.64
N VAL A 111 14.94 -4.73 -7.40
CA VAL A 111 14.77 -5.43 -6.12
C VAL A 111 15.63 -6.71 -6.04
N GLY A 112 16.30 -7.09 -7.13
CA GLY A 112 17.11 -8.30 -7.18
C GLY A 112 16.26 -9.58 -7.10
N ALA A 113 15.04 -9.56 -7.65
CA ALA A 113 14.15 -10.72 -7.66
C ALA A 113 14.87 -11.94 -8.27
N GLY A 114 14.89 -13.06 -7.53
CA GLY A 114 15.61 -14.28 -7.91
C GLY A 114 17.05 -14.38 -7.37
N ARG A 115 17.55 -13.37 -6.65
CA ARG A 115 18.82 -13.43 -5.92
C ARG A 115 18.58 -13.69 -4.43
N VAL A 116 19.48 -14.44 -3.79
CA VAL A 116 19.47 -14.61 -2.33
C VAL A 116 20.04 -13.34 -1.69
N PRO A 117 19.28 -12.60 -0.86
CA PRO A 117 19.78 -11.40 -0.20
C PRO A 117 20.83 -11.76 0.87
N PRO A 118 21.72 -10.83 1.23
CA PRO A 118 22.66 -11.02 2.34
C PRO A 118 21.91 -11.19 3.66
N ARG A 119 22.58 -11.81 4.65
CA ARG A 119 22.02 -11.98 6.00
C ARG A 119 21.67 -10.62 6.60
N PRO A 120 20.44 -10.42 7.11
CA PRO A 120 20.07 -9.17 7.78
C PRO A 120 20.94 -8.95 9.03
N VAL A 121 21.40 -7.71 9.22
CA VAL A 121 22.12 -7.27 10.42
C VAL A 121 21.22 -6.26 11.15
N PRO A 122 21.01 -6.41 12.47
CA PRO A 122 20.20 -5.46 13.22
C PRO A 122 20.89 -4.08 13.25
N GLY A 123 20.17 -3.04 12.84
CA GLY A 123 20.61 -1.66 13.01
C GLY A 123 20.38 -1.15 14.44
N ARG A 124 20.70 0.12 14.66
CA ARG A 124 20.49 0.80 15.94
C ARG A 124 19.04 1.28 16.04
N GLY A 125 18.17 0.45 16.62
CA GLY A 125 16.76 0.75 16.77
C GLY A 125 16.49 1.92 17.71
N LEU A 126 15.68 2.88 17.25
CA LEU A 126 15.14 3.98 18.05
C LEU A 126 13.61 3.97 17.95
N VAL A 127 12.91 3.88 19.08
CA VAL A 127 11.46 3.99 19.13
C VAL A 127 11.07 5.37 19.65
N VAL A 128 10.43 6.16 18.80
CA VAL A 128 9.95 7.50 19.14
C VAL A 128 8.46 7.46 19.43
N VAL A 129 8.05 7.96 20.59
CA VAL A 129 6.65 8.04 21.01
C VAL A 129 6.24 9.51 21.17
N PRO A 130 5.46 10.09 20.25
CA PRO A 130 4.92 11.43 20.43
C PRO A 130 3.89 11.46 21.57
N VAL A 131 4.14 12.30 22.59
CA VAL A 131 3.28 12.46 23.76
C VAL A 131 2.79 13.91 23.88
N GLY A 132 1.48 14.08 23.90
CA GLY A 132 0.84 15.38 24.15
C GLY A 132 0.25 15.53 25.55
N GLU A 133 -0.10 14.42 26.21
CA GLU A 133 -0.75 14.39 27.52
C GLU A 133 -0.40 13.08 28.25
N LEU A 134 -0.44 13.11 29.58
CA LEU A 134 -0.43 11.88 30.38
C LEU A 134 -1.82 11.25 30.38
N SER A 135 -1.89 10.00 29.95
CA SER A 135 -3.14 9.27 29.87
C SER A 135 -2.90 7.76 29.89
N ALA A 136 -3.96 6.98 30.08
CA ALA A 136 -3.91 5.52 29.93
C ALA A 136 -3.50 5.09 28.50
N VAL A 137 -3.75 5.93 27.50
CA VAL A 137 -3.26 5.71 26.13
C VAL A 137 -1.74 5.82 26.09
N THR A 138 -1.17 6.86 26.70
CA THR A 138 0.27 7.08 26.78
C THR A 138 0.97 5.91 27.47
N ALA A 139 0.46 5.46 28.62
CA ALA A 139 0.98 4.29 29.31
C ALA A 139 0.94 3.02 28.45
N HIS A 140 -0.18 2.78 27.75
CA HIS A 140 -0.31 1.63 26.86
C HIS A 140 0.66 1.66 25.68
N VAL A 141 0.85 2.83 25.06
CA VAL A 141 1.78 2.99 23.93
C VAL A 141 3.23 2.84 24.38
N LEU A 142 3.61 3.38 25.53
CA LEU A 142 4.96 3.20 26.09
C LEU A 142 5.22 1.74 26.45
N ALA A 143 4.27 1.06 27.09
CA ALA A 143 4.39 -0.37 27.36
C ALA A 143 4.60 -1.16 26.06
N ARG A 144 3.95 -0.76 24.96
CA ARG A 144 4.18 -1.38 23.65
C ARG A 144 5.54 -1.01 23.06
N ALA A 145 5.98 0.23 23.22
CA ALA A 145 7.29 0.70 22.77
C ALA A 145 8.44 -0.11 23.39
N LEU A 146 8.37 -0.34 24.70
CA LEU A 146 9.37 -1.10 25.45
C LEU A 146 9.50 -2.56 24.98
N THR A 147 8.45 -3.14 24.38
CA THR A 147 8.51 -4.50 23.82
C THR A 147 9.20 -4.61 22.47
N LEU A 148 9.45 -3.50 21.77
CA LEU A 148 10.09 -3.49 20.45
C LEU A 148 11.61 -3.58 20.51
N GLY A 149 12.21 -3.32 21.67
CA GLY A 149 13.66 -3.25 21.85
C GLY A 149 14.28 -1.97 21.25
N GLY A 150 15.56 -1.74 21.56
CA GLY A 150 16.27 -0.51 21.21
C GLY A 150 16.04 0.64 22.19
N ASP A 151 16.51 1.83 21.81
CA ASP A 151 16.35 3.03 22.64
C ASP A 151 14.92 3.55 22.49
N VAL A 152 14.19 3.73 23.59
CA VAL A 152 12.85 4.32 23.57
C VAL A 152 12.94 5.76 24.05
N VAL A 153 12.37 6.70 23.29
CA VAL A 153 12.32 8.12 23.65
C VAL A 153 10.90 8.64 23.48
N ALA A 154 10.35 9.23 24.54
CA ALA A 154 9.11 9.98 24.46
C ALA A 154 9.42 11.41 24.02
N VAL A 155 8.66 11.92 23.06
CA VAL A 155 8.89 13.25 22.48
C VAL A 155 7.66 14.11 22.69
N THR A 156 7.86 15.29 23.26
CA THR A 156 6.83 16.33 23.34
C THR A 156 7.30 17.61 22.65
N VAL A 157 6.37 18.45 22.21
CA VAL A 157 6.69 19.71 21.54
C VAL A 157 6.26 20.85 22.43
N ASP A 158 7.22 21.68 22.82
CA ASP A 158 6.97 22.87 23.61
C ASP A 158 6.65 24.04 22.69
N VAL A 159 5.43 24.54 22.84
CA VAL A 159 4.90 25.71 22.17
C VAL A 159 4.19 26.54 23.23
N PRO A 160 4.27 27.89 23.19
CA PRO A 160 3.54 28.71 24.16
C PRO A 160 2.04 28.35 24.13
N GLY A 161 1.41 28.26 25.31
CA GLY A 161 0.02 27.81 25.44
C GLY A 161 -0.21 26.29 25.39
N THR A 162 0.83 25.46 25.21
CA THR A 162 0.74 24.00 25.40
C THR A 162 1.03 23.59 26.84
N ALA A 163 0.55 22.41 27.23
CA ALA A 163 0.80 21.84 28.55
C ALA A 163 2.18 21.15 28.67
N ALA A 164 3.14 21.40 27.76
CA ALA A 164 4.44 20.73 27.75
C ALA A 164 5.24 20.90 29.07
N PRO A 165 5.28 22.09 29.71
CA PRO A 165 5.95 22.24 31.00
C PRO A 165 5.26 21.46 32.14
N ALA A 166 3.93 21.35 32.10
CA ALA A 166 3.17 20.56 33.07
C ALA A 166 3.41 19.07 32.86
N LEU A 167 3.38 18.61 31.61
CA LEU A 167 3.70 17.23 31.22
C LEU A 167 5.09 16.84 31.69
N ALA A 168 6.10 17.69 31.52
CA ALA A 168 7.47 17.42 31.97
C ALA A 168 7.61 17.29 33.50
N ARG A 169 6.77 17.98 34.29
CA ARG A 169 6.72 17.78 35.76
C ARG A 169 6.09 16.45 36.12
N GLN A 170 4.90 16.20 35.58
CA GLN A 170 4.16 14.97 35.84
C GLN A 170 4.91 13.72 35.33
N TRP A 171 5.71 13.85 34.26
CA TRP A 171 6.56 12.76 33.77
C TRP A 171 7.66 12.38 34.75
N ARG A 172 8.28 13.36 35.41
CA ARG A 172 9.28 13.12 36.46
C ARG A 172 8.68 12.47 37.70
N GLU A 173 7.42 12.79 38.01
CA GLU A 173 6.70 12.15 39.11
C GLU A 173 6.28 10.71 38.77
N TRP A 174 5.88 10.46 37.53
CA TRP A 174 5.44 9.15 37.09
C TRP A 174 6.59 8.15 36.83
N ASP A 175 7.73 8.66 36.35
CA ASP A 175 8.94 7.91 36.00
C ASP A 175 8.70 6.55 35.30
N PRO A 176 8.28 6.55 34.03
CA PRO A 176 8.03 5.32 33.28
C PRO A 176 9.32 4.58 32.84
N GLY A 177 10.51 5.02 33.28
CA GLY A 177 11.79 4.48 32.80
C GLY A 177 12.12 4.83 31.35
N VAL A 178 11.44 5.83 30.78
CA VAL A 178 11.64 6.31 29.41
C VAL A 178 11.95 7.82 29.46
N PRO A 179 13.04 8.28 28.82
CA PRO A 179 13.36 9.71 28.77
C PRO A 179 12.29 10.48 27.98
N LEU A 180 11.93 11.65 28.50
CA LEU A 180 11.07 12.61 27.80
C LEU A 180 11.93 13.74 27.24
N GLU A 181 11.96 13.86 25.92
CA GLU A 181 12.65 14.93 25.20
C GLU A 181 11.65 16.00 24.77
N THR A 182 11.95 17.25 25.12
CA THR A 182 11.12 18.42 24.80
C THR A 182 11.71 19.13 23.60
N LEU A 183 10.99 19.11 22.48
CA LEU A 183 11.42 19.76 21.25
C LEU A 183 10.85 21.18 21.16
N PRO A 184 11.67 22.18 20.78
CA PRO A 184 11.18 23.54 20.57
C PRO A 184 10.29 23.59 19.33
N GLY A 185 9.10 24.19 19.46
CA GLY A 185 8.14 24.35 18.37
C GLY A 185 7.57 25.77 18.27
N THR A 186 6.72 25.97 17.26
CA THR A 186 5.99 27.23 17.04
C THR A 186 4.50 26.93 16.87
N HIS A 187 3.60 27.85 17.20
CA HIS A 187 2.14 27.67 17.16
C HIS A 187 1.61 27.10 15.84
N HIS A 188 2.22 27.48 14.71
CA HIS A 188 1.80 27.05 13.37
C HIS A 188 2.43 25.72 12.92
N ALA A 189 3.36 25.16 13.69
CA ALA A 189 4.17 24.01 13.28
C ALA A 189 4.40 23.03 14.44
N LEU A 190 3.32 22.50 15.01
CA LEU A 190 3.40 21.50 16.11
C LEU A 190 4.00 20.16 15.69
N LEU A 191 3.86 19.75 14.43
CA LEU A 191 4.31 18.42 13.96
C LEU A 191 5.71 18.46 13.33
N GLU A 192 6.15 19.62 12.85
CA GLU A 192 7.42 19.79 12.14
C GLU A 192 8.65 19.47 13.03
N PRO A 193 8.71 19.86 14.32
CA PRO A 193 9.83 19.48 15.20
C PRO A 193 10.00 17.97 15.32
N ILE A 194 8.90 17.22 15.42
CA ILE A 194 8.92 15.76 15.49
C ILE A 194 9.46 15.17 14.18
N VAL A 195 8.99 15.70 13.03
CA VAL A 195 9.50 15.26 11.71
C VAL A 195 11.00 15.52 11.60
N ARG A 196 11.48 16.72 11.98
CA ARG A 196 12.91 17.05 11.96
C ARG A 196 13.74 16.19 12.90
N TYR A 197 13.22 15.88 14.08
CA TYR A 197 13.87 14.98 15.03
C TYR A 197 14.08 13.59 14.42
N VAL A 198 13.02 13.02 13.84
CA VAL A 198 13.08 11.72 13.16
C VAL A 198 14.03 11.77 11.96
N GLN A 199 14.01 12.86 11.17
CA GLN A 199 14.94 13.04 10.05
C GLN A 199 16.41 13.00 10.47
N ARG A 200 16.76 13.68 11.57
CA ARG A 200 18.13 13.64 12.09
C ARG A 200 18.52 12.24 12.55
N ALA A 201 17.66 11.58 13.32
CA ALA A 201 17.92 10.23 13.81
C ALA A 201 18.07 9.21 12.65
N THR A 202 17.27 9.33 11.59
CA THR A 202 17.42 8.50 10.38
C THR A 202 18.72 8.84 9.63
N ALA A 203 19.10 10.13 9.53
CA ALA A 203 20.35 10.54 8.90
C ALA A 203 21.61 10.08 9.66
N GLU A 204 21.50 9.89 10.97
CA GLU A 204 22.53 9.27 11.82
C GLU A 204 22.62 7.74 11.67
N GLY A 205 21.79 7.14 10.80
CA GLY A 205 21.77 5.71 10.55
C GLY A 205 21.02 4.89 11.61
N ARG A 206 20.12 5.50 12.38
CA ARG A 206 19.24 4.77 13.30
C ARG A 206 18.00 4.25 12.59
N ASP A 207 17.58 3.04 12.96
CA ASP A 207 16.33 2.43 12.51
C ASP A 207 15.18 2.99 13.35
N VAL A 208 14.60 4.09 12.88
CA VAL A 208 13.59 4.83 13.64
C VAL A 208 12.19 4.25 13.43
N THR A 209 11.53 3.87 14.52
CA THR A 209 10.10 3.51 14.55
C THR A 209 9.32 4.54 15.33
N VAL A 210 8.32 5.17 14.71
CA VAL A 210 7.44 6.14 15.37
C VAL A 210 6.11 5.46 15.73
N LEU A 211 5.79 5.41 17.02
CA LEU A 211 4.53 4.86 17.51
C LEU A 211 3.50 5.96 17.69
N VAL A 212 2.52 5.99 16.79
CA VAL A 212 1.46 6.99 16.79
C VAL A 212 0.19 6.40 17.42
N PRO A 213 -0.30 6.92 18.57
CA PRO A 213 -1.56 6.44 19.15
C PRO A 213 -2.74 6.73 18.23
N ARG A 214 -3.60 5.72 18.02
CA ARG A 214 -4.88 5.88 17.32
C ARG A 214 -6.03 5.46 18.23
N LYS A 215 -6.81 6.45 18.71
CA LYS A 215 -8.05 6.21 19.45
C LYS A 215 -9.10 5.67 18.46
N LEU A 216 -9.62 4.46 18.68
CA LEU A 216 -10.67 3.86 17.85
C LEU A 216 -12.02 3.97 18.58
N THR A 217 -12.94 4.78 18.05
CA THR A 217 -14.34 4.81 18.53
C THR A 217 -15.23 3.88 17.67
N ARG A 218 -16.28 3.32 18.26
CA ARG A 218 -17.22 2.41 17.57
C ARG A 218 -18.14 3.12 16.56
N ARG A 219 -18.40 4.42 16.73
CA ARG A 219 -19.44 5.14 15.97
C ARG A 219 -18.93 5.62 14.60
N HIS A 220 -19.57 5.15 13.52
CA HIS A 220 -19.19 5.47 12.12
C HIS A 220 -19.20 6.97 11.81
N ARG A 221 -20.11 7.76 12.41
CA ARG A 221 -20.19 9.22 12.22
C ARG A 221 -18.98 9.96 12.81
N GLU A 222 -18.43 9.45 13.91
CA GLU A 222 -17.23 10.03 14.54
C GLU A 222 -15.94 9.66 13.80
N ARG A 223 -15.98 8.60 12.98
CA ARG A 223 -14.86 8.12 12.14
C ARG A 223 -14.46 9.11 11.05
N LEU A 224 -15.41 9.93 10.57
CA LEU A 224 -15.17 10.96 9.55
C LEU A 224 -14.55 12.25 10.14
N LEU A 225 -14.76 12.51 11.43
CA LEU A 225 -14.21 13.66 12.16
C LEU A 225 -12.83 13.37 12.79
N GLN A 226 -12.39 12.12 12.82
CA GLN A 226 -11.11 11.68 13.40
C GLN A 226 -9.92 11.81 12.44
N GLY A 227 -9.95 12.79 11.53
CA GLY A 227 -8.76 13.29 10.83
C GLY A 227 -7.80 14.06 11.75
N GLY A 228 -7.53 13.53 12.94
CA GLY A 228 -6.77 14.23 13.98
C GLY A 228 -5.28 14.38 13.66
N ARG A 229 -4.62 15.27 14.41
CA ARG A 229 -3.15 15.50 14.37
C ARG A 229 -2.29 14.22 14.25
N PRO A 230 -2.61 13.08 14.89
CA PRO A 230 -1.87 11.83 14.73
C PRO A 230 -1.88 11.27 13.29
N ALA A 231 -3.00 11.38 12.56
CA ALA A 231 -3.08 10.92 11.17
C ALA A 231 -2.25 11.80 10.23
N VAL A 232 -2.26 13.12 10.45
CA VAL A 232 -1.43 14.08 9.71
C VAL A 232 0.05 13.84 9.99
N LEU A 233 0.43 13.64 11.25
CA LEU A 233 1.81 13.31 11.63
C LEU A 233 2.28 12.02 10.95
N ALA A 234 1.47 10.97 10.99
CA ALA A 234 1.79 9.71 10.33
C ALA A 234 1.96 9.87 8.82
N ALA A 235 1.12 10.69 8.16
CA ALA A 235 1.23 10.98 6.74
C ALA A 235 2.48 11.81 6.40
N LEU A 236 2.84 12.79 7.24
CA LEU A 236 4.04 13.61 7.06
C LEU A 236 5.32 12.79 7.22
N LEU A 237 5.39 11.95 8.25
CA LEU A 237 6.54 11.06 8.48
C LEU A 237 6.72 10.10 7.28
N ARG A 238 5.67 9.39 6.87
CA ARG A 238 5.74 8.46 5.71
C ARG A 238 6.15 9.12 4.39
N ARG A 239 5.96 10.44 4.25
CA ARG A 239 6.32 11.19 3.04
C ARG A 239 7.71 11.81 3.10
N ARG A 240 8.22 12.10 4.30
CA ARG A 240 9.43 12.92 4.50
C ARG A 240 10.57 12.18 5.22
N THR A 241 10.33 10.96 5.68
CA THR A 241 11.32 10.13 6.37
C THR A 241 11.20 8.67 5.96
N ASP A 242 12.31 7.94 6.07
CA ASP A 242 12.35 6.48 5.90
C ASP A 242 11.95 5.71 7.19
N ALA A 243 11.41 6.43 8.17
CA ALA A 243 11.05 5.87 9.46
C ALA A 243 9.80 4.97 9.37
N VAL A 244 9.79 3.89 10.14
CA VAL A 244 8.65 2.99 10.25
C VAL A 244 7.57 3.65 11.10
N VAL A 245 6.44 4.01 10.50
CA VAL A 245 5.31 4.60 11.23
C VAL A 245 4.27 3.54 11.57
N SER A 246 4.22 3.16 12.84
CA SER A 246 3.27 2.16 13.35
C SER A 246 2.20 2.83 14.21
N THR A 247 0.94 2.46 13.97
CA THR A 247 -0.19 2.98 14.73
C THR A 247 -0.60 2.00 15.81
N VAL A 248 -0.64 2.46 17.06
CA VAL A 248 -1.09 1.63 18.19
C VAL A 248 -2.59 1.89 18.42
N PRO A 249 -3.47 0.91 18.18
CA PRO A 249 -4.89 1.07 18.44
C PRO A 249 -5.15 1.09 19.94
N TYR A 250 -5.94 2.07 20.41
CA TYR A 250 -6.46 2.09 21.77
C TYR A 250 -7.99 2.06 21.72
N HIS A 251 -8.57 0.99 22.27
CA HIS A 251 -10.02 0.83 22.39
C HIS A 251 -10.49 1.45 23.71
N LEU A 252 -11.32 2.49 23.61
CA LEU A 252 -11.81 3.23 24.78
C LEU A 252 -12.66 2.37 25.73
N ASP A 253 -13.24 1.26 25.25
CA ASP A 253 -14.10 0.37 26.03
C ASP A 253 -13.34 -0.42 27.12
N THR A 254 -12.00 -0.58 27.02
CA THR A 254 -11.21 -1.38 27.97
C THR A 254 -10.85 -0.62 29.25
N ALA A 255 -10.85 0.72 29.24
CA ALA A 255 -10.53 1.54 30.41
C ALA A 255 -11.63 1.51 31.49
N ALA A 256 -12.87 1.15 31.14
CA ALA A 256 -14.01 1.11 32.07
C ALA A 256 -14.11 -0.17 32.90
N ARG A 257 -13.21 -1.15 32.71
CA ARG A 257 -13.09 -2.29 33.63
C ARG A 257 -11.71 -2.24 34.28
N PRO A 258 -11.59 -1.79 35.55
CA PRO A 258 -10.41 -2.13 36.32
C PRO A 258 -10.23 -3.64 36.23
N ARG A 259 -9.04 -4.06 35.82
CA ARG A 259 -8.64 -5.47 35.80
C ARG A 259 -8.81 -5.95 37.24
N ALA A 260 -9.92 -6.62 37.54
CA ALA A 260 -10.20 -7.17 38.86
C ALA A 260 -8.95 -7.94 39.28
N ALA A 261 -8.43 -7.60 40.46
CA ALA A 261 -7.30 -8.30 41.06
C ALA A 261 -7.57 -9.80 40.94
N ARG A 262 -6.63 -10.54 40.34
CA ARG A 262 -6.65 -12.00 40.41
C ARG A 262 -6.71 -12.35 41.91
N PRO A 263 -7.71 -13.09 42.39
CA PRO A 263 -7.65 -13.60 43.76
C PRO A 263 -6.39 -14.46 43.88
N GLU A 264 -5.58 -14.18 44.90
CA GLU A 264 -4.46 -15.03 45.31
C GLU A 264 -4.96 -16.47 45.48
N PRO A 265 -4.22 -17.48 45.01
CA PRO A 265 -4.55 -18.87 45.32
C PRO A 265 -4.48 -19.08 46.85
N PRO A 266 -5.40 -19.86 47.44
CA PRO A 266 -5.39 -20.08 48.88
C PRO A 266 -4.07 -20.73 49.31
N VAL A 267 -3.39 -20.09 50.25
CA VAL A 267 -2.24 -20.64 50.96
C VAL A 267 -2.75 -21.89 51.69
N GLY A 268 -2.31 -23.06 51.24
CA GLY A 268 -2.59 -24.32 51.89
C GLY A 268 -2.01 -24.29 53.30
N THR A 269 -2.89 -24.29 54.31
CA THR A 269 -2.51 -24.53 55.69
C THR A 269 -1.96 -25.95 55.80
N THR A 270 -0.64 -26.06 55.90
CA THR A 270 0.03 -27.28 56.34
C THR A 270 0.25 -27.14 57.85
N THR A 271 -0.39 -27.98 58.65
CA THR A 271 -0.02 -28.22 60.05
C THR A 271 -0.76 -29.45 60.59
N PRO A 272 -0.20 -30.13 61.60
CA PRO A 272 1.01 -30.96 61.58
C PRO A 272 0.68 -32.46 61.54
#